data_AF-A0A939VC72-F1
#
_entry.id   AF-A0A939VC72-F1
#
_cell.length_a   1.000
_cell.length_b   1.000
_cell.length_c   1.000
_cell.angle_alpha   90.00
_cell.angle_beta   90.00
_cell.angle_gamma   90.00
#
_symmetry.space_group_name_H-M   'P 1'
#
loop_
_entity.id
_entity.type
_entity.pdbx_description
1 polymer ?
#
loop_
_entity_poly.entity_id
_entity_poly.type
_entity_poly.pdbx_seq_one_letter_code
_entity_poly.pdbx_strand_id
1 'polypeptide(L)'
;MMKQIRYFFTLLLLAVASVGWADSYVKVTNTSDITDGTYLIVYETGNVAFNGALETLDAVSNTIDVTISNGVIQSTEAVDAAAFTINVKEGTLKSASGFYVGVSSYGNGLKQSENAEDFINGFAIDEAGNALITVAFDEGPMTMKYNSASNQTRFRYYKSGQKDIQLYKKGEAKPVPAISGITPFTESTTVTITPGVAGDKIYYTTDGTTPTAKSKLYASPFTLTETTTVKAVEMDSKGKLGNVVEKIFVKEEIPETPEGVVIFDATVDKSESTAAGAAEITKQGVTISITNGVLGNGTEYRVYKNQTFTVSSKTAKIQKVVMTCIGEGTSQYGPGLFSLPEGGVGTYETEGLTGTWEGDAAELSLVAKEGQVRMTKVEVYLGESSGKILATVTIGATSLNVGETTTVTTDGPALTLTTSNASVASVSGTTVKGVAAGTATITAKWSENDQYEAGEKQFTVTVTDPNAPGSENNPYTVAQALQVISALADGKTTDTEVYVKGVISEIEEVSVDHGNATYSI
;
A
#
# COMPACT_ATOMS: atom_id res chain seq x y z
N MET A 1 32.47 9.10 68.83
CA MET A 1 32.21 7.64 68.85
C MET A 1 31.08 7.35 67.86
N MET A 2 31.42 7.21 66.56
CA MET A 2 30.44 6.94 65.49
C MET A 2 30.16 5.44 65.46
N LYS A 3 28.92 5.04 65.73
CA LYS A 3 28.45 3.67 65.51
C LYS A 3 28.14 3.48 64.02
N GLN A 4 28.96 2.70 63.33
CA GLN A 4 28.62 2.17 62.01
C GLN A 4 27.50 1.12 62.15
N ILE A 5 26.41 1.33 61.44
CA ILE A 5 25.37 0.32 61.22
C ILE A 5 25.74 -0.38 59.90
N ARG A 6 26.12 -1.66 59.97
CA ARG A 6 26.31 -2.53 58.79
C ARG A 6 24.96 -3.16 58.45
N TYR A 7 24.41 -2.83 57.28
CA TYR A 7 23.30 -3.59 56.69
C TYR A 7 23.88 -4.83 56.00
N PHE A 8 23.52 -6.02 56.50
CA PHE A 8 23.68 -7.28 55.79
C PHE A 8 22.50 -7.44 54.83
N PHE A 9 22.75 -7.33 53.52
CA PHE A 9 21.78 -7.73 52.50
C PHE A 9 22.02 -9.22 52.22
N THR A 10 21.13 -10.08 52.72
CA THR A 10 21.10 -11.48 52.33
C THR A 10 20.44 -11.56 50.95
N LEU A 11 21.25 -11.72 49.90
CA LEU A 11 20.75 -12.00 48.56
C LEU A 11 20.18 -13.43 48.56
N LEU A 12 18.86 -13.56 48.65
CA LEU A 12 18.17 -14.83 48.43
C LEU A 12 18.28 -15.15 46.93
N LEU A 13 19.29 -15.93 46.56
CA LEU A 13 19.38 -16.52 45.23
C LEU A 13 18.22 -17.52 45.11
N LEU A 14 17.08 -17.10 44.57
CA LEU A 14 16.11 -18.07 44.06
C LEU A 14 16.83 -18.82 42.94
N ALA A 15 17.24 -20.06 43.21
CA ALA A 15 17.47 -21.02 42.15
C ALA A 15 16.13 -21.15 41.42
N VAL A 16 15.98 -20.43 40.31
CA VAL A 16 14.93 -20.70 39.34
C VAL A 16 15.28 -22.07 38.78
N ALA A 17 14.71 -23.12 39.37
CA ALA A 17 14.72 -24.42 38.74
C ALA A 17 14.22 -24.20 37.31
N SER A 18 14.93 -24.76 36.32
CA SER A 18 14.46 -24.78 34.94
C SER A 18 13.16 -25.58 34.89
N VAL A 19 12.03 -24.89 35.01
CA VAL A 19 10.70 -25.47 34.87
C VAL A 19 10.52 -25.68 33.37
N GLY A 20 10.57 -26.94 32.93
CA GLY A 20 10.06 -27.31 31.61
C GLY A 20 8.54 -27.22 31.63
N TRP A 21 7.89 -27.28 30.47
CA TRP A 21 6.43 -27.15 30.43
C TRP A 21 5.74 -28.17 31.34
N ALA A 22 4.71 -27.72 32.05
CA ALA A 22 3.94 -28.58 32.94
C ALA A 22 3.15 -29.61 32.13
N ASP A 23 2.96 -30.80 32.70
CA ASP A 23 2.02 -31.79 32.15
C ASP A 23 0.62 -31.18 32.08
N SER A 24 -0.12 -31.57 31.05
CA SER A 24 -1.43 -31.00 30.76
C SER A 24 -2.32 -32.02 30.06
N TYR A 25 -3.52 -31.59 29.74
CA TYR A 25 -4.42 -32.26 28.83
C TYR A 25 -4.74 -31.29 27.70
N VAL A 26 -4.55 -31.72 26.46
CA VAL A 26 -4.72 -30.91 25.25
C VAL A 26 -5.95 -31.39 24.50
N LYS A 27 -6.82 -30.45 24.10
CA LYS A 27 -8.04 -30.74 23.35
C LYS A 27 -7.71 -31.50 22.07
N VAL A 28 -8.50 -32.54 21.81
CA VAL A 28 -8.43 -33.35 20.59
C VAL A 28 -9.46 -32.80 19.61
N THR A 29 -8.99 -32.42 18.42
CA THR A 29 -9.85 -31.80 17.39
C THR A 29 -10.04 -32.66 16.15
N ASN A 30 -9.29 -33.76 16.01
CA ASN A 30 -9.42 -34.69 14.88
C ASN A 30 -9.48 -36.13 15.35
N THR A 31 -10.25 -36.96 14.64
CA THR A 31 -10.36 -38.40 14.90
C THR A 31 -9.01 -39.13 14.86
N SER A 32 -8.11 -38.73 13.95
CA SER A 32 -6.77 -39.32 13.82
C SER A 32 -5.86 -39.12 15.04
N ASP A 33 -6.16 -38.12 15.87
CA ASP A 33 -5.36 -37.76 17.05
C ASP A 33 -5.80 -38.55 18.31
N ILE A 34 -6.93 -39.27 18.20
CA ILE A 34 -7.36 -40.24 19.19
C ILE A 34 -6.50 -41.50 19.03
N THR A 35 -5.64 -41.75 20.01
CA THR A 35 -4.80 -42.96 20.08
C THR A 35 -4.94 -43.57 21.46
N ASP A 36 -4.31 -44.72 21.67
CA ASP A 36 -4.22 -45.28 23.02
C ASP A 36 -3.56 -44.26 23.97
N GLY A 37 -4.12 -44.11 25.17
CA GLY A 37 -3.60 -43.17 26.15
C GLY A 37 -4.61 -42.71 27.19
N THR A 38 -4.21 -41.70 27.96
CA THR A 38 -5.02 -41.12 29.05
C THR A 38 -5.74 -39.86 28.57
N TYR A 39 -7.00 -39.70 28.93
CA TYR A 39 -7.88 -38.65 28.45
C TYR A 39 -8.80 -38.11 29.56
N LEU A 40 -9.18 -36.84 29.46
CA LEU A 40 -10.35 -36.30 30.14
C LEU A 40 -11.53 -36.26 29.16
N ILE A 41 -12.71 -36.52 29.69
CA ILE A 41 -13.99 -36.35 28.99
C ILE A 41 -14.62 -35.10 29.60
N VAL A 42 -14.79 -34.05 28.78
CA VAL A 42 -15.05 -32.69 29.26
C VAL A 42 -16.34 -32.16 28.66
N TYR A 43 -17.13 -31.44 29.46
CA TYR A 43 -18.17 -30.56 28.97
C TYR A 43 -17.69 -29.11 29.10
N GLU A 44 -17.19 -28.54 28.00
CA GLU A 44 -16.51 -27.24 28.01
C GLU A 44 -17.39 -26.10 28.51
N THR A 45 -18.65 -26.01 28.07
CA THR A 45 -19.54 -24.91 28.50
C THR A 45 -19.78 -24.92 30.02
N GLY A 46 -19.70 -26.09 30.66
CA GLY A 46 -19.84 -26.23 32.10
C GLY A 46 -18.52 -26.15 32.87
N ASN A 47 -17.36 -26.12 32.20
CA ASN A 47 -16.04 -26.23 32.81
C ASN A 47 -15.90 -27.45 33.77
N VAL A 48 -16.49 -28.58 33.38
CA VAL A 48 -16.46 -29.82 34.16
C VAL A 48 -15.96 -31.00 33.35
N ALA A 49 -15.22 -31.89 34.00
CA ALA A 49 -14.80 -33.18 33.43
C ALA A 49 -15.46 -34.34 34.18
N PHE A 50 -15.65 -35.46 33.47
CA PHE A 50 -16.15 -36.70 34.05
C PHE A 50 -15.14 -37.24 35.05
N ASN A 51 -15.57 -37.48 36.30
CA ASN A 51 -14.67 -37.96 37.33
C ASN A 51 -14.63 -39.50 37.34
N GLY A 52 -13.59 -40.03 36.70
CA GLY A 52 -13.29 -41.45 36.63
C GLY A 52 -12.75 -42.06 37.93
N ALA A 53 -12.52 -41.29 39.00
CA ALA A 53 -12.00 -41.80 40.26
C ALA A 53 -13.05 -42.50 41.13
N LEU A 54 -14.34 -42.30 40.85
CA LEU A 54 -15.41 -42.82 41.70
C LEU A 54 -15.65 -44.31 41.48
N GLU A 55 -15.97 -45.03 42.56
CA GLU A 55 -16.39 -46.44 42.49
C GLU A 55 -17.73 -46.62 41.80
N THR A 56 -18.64 -45.64 41.90
CA THR A 56 -19.92 -45.62 41.18
C THR A 56 -19.90 -44.49 40.16
N LEU A 57 -19.72 -44.83 38.90
CA LEU A 57 -19.56 -43.85 37.82
C LEU A 57 -20.89 -43.25 37.37
N ASP A 58 -21.98 -44.04 37.39
CA ASP A 58 -23.32 -43.57 37.06
C ASP A 58 -24.02 -42.86 38.23
N ALA A 59 -23.43 -41.76 38.69
CA ALA A 59 -23.93 -40.96 39.82
C ALA A 59 -24.33 -39.55 39.39
N VAL A 60 -25.30 -38.97 40.11
CA VAL A 60 -25.64 -37.54 39.97
C VAL A 60 -24.44 -36.72 40.41
N SER A 61 -24.12 -35.68 39.65
CA SER A 61 -23.02 -34.74 39.88
C SER A 61 -21.63 -35.38 39.90
N ASN A 62 -21.45 -36.52 39.21
CA ASN A 62 -20.14 -37.12 39.03
C ASN A 62 -19.27 -36.29 38.07
N THR A 63 -18.67 -35.23 38.60
CA THR A 63 -17.84 -34.28 37.87
C THR A 63 -16.70 -33.76 38.74
N ILE A 64 -15.63 -33.30 38.11
CA ILE A 64 -14.66 -32.37 38.71
C ILE A 64 -14.66 -31.05 37.93
N ASP A 65 -14.38 -29.94 38.61
CA ASP A 65 -14.16 -28.67 37.95
C ASP A 65 -12.82 -28.66 37.23
N VAL A 66 -12.77 -28.10 36.03
CA VAL A 66 -11.56 -27.92 35.23
C VAL A 66 -11.44 -26.47 34.77
N THR A 67 -10.22 -25.96 34.73
CA THR A 67 -9.94 -24.66 34.11
C THR A 67 -9.40 -24.89 32.70
N ILE A 68 -10.11 -24.36 31.71
CA ILE A 68 -9.78 -24.51 30.29
C ILE A 68 -9.23 -23.19 29.78
N SER A 69 -8.00 -23.20 29.26
CA SER A 69 -7.36 -22.04 28.66
C SER A 69 -6.81 -22.43 27.29
N ASN A 70 -7.35 -21.84 26.22
CA ASN A 70 -6.94 -22.10 24.83
C ASN A 70 -6.87 -23.60 24.48
N GLY A 71 -7.87 -24.38 24.91
CA GLY A 71 -7.91 -25.83 24.64
C GLY A 71 -6.90 -26.65 25.46
N VAL A 72 -6.40 -26.10 26.57
CA VAL A 72 -5.49 -26.78 27.50
C VAL A 72 -6.09 -26.78 28.91
N ILE A 73 -5.99 -27.92 29.59
CA ILE A 73 -6.27 -28.10 31.02
C ILE A 73 -4.97 -28.49 31.70
N GLN A 74 -4.55 -27.76 32.73
CA GLN A 74 -3.32 -28.09 33.45
C GLN A 74 -3.49 -29.38 34.26
N SER A 75 -2.47 -30.24 34.26
CA SER A 75 -2.45 -31.42 35.11
C SER A 75 -2.35 -30.99 36.58
N THR A 76 -3.19 -31.59 37.39
CA THR A 76 -3.17 -31.50 38.85
C THR A 76 -3.50 -32.88 39.40
N GLU A 77 -3.23 -33.14 40.68
CA GLU A 77 -3.57 -34.43 41.30
C GLU A 77 -5.05 -34.80 41.13
N ALA A 78 -5.96 -33.83 41.31
CA ALA A 78 -7.41 -34.06 41.16
C ALA A 78 -7.83 -34.29 39.69
N VAL A 79 -7.24 -33.55 38.75
CA VAL A 79 -7.50 -33.71 37.31
C VAL A 79 -6.98 -35.05 36.80
N ASP A 80 -5.77 -35.43 37.22
CA ASP A 80 -5.16 -36.69 36.84
C ASP A 80 -5.94 -37.90 37.37
N ALA A 81 -6.43 -37.81 38.61
CA ALA A 81 -7.25 -38.86 39.22
C ALA A 81 -8.60 -39.06 38.52
N ALA A 82 -9.14 -38.04 37.84
CA ALA A 82 -10.40 -38.14 37.12
C ALA A 82 -10.29 -38.79 35.72
N ALA A 83 -9.08 -38.97 35.21
CA ALA A 83 -8.88 -39.33 33.82
C ALA A 83 -9.25 -40.78 33.47
N PHE A 84 -9.54 -41.01 32.19
CA PHE A 84 -9.87 -42.31 31.60
C PHE A 84 -8.73 -42.77 30.70
N THR A 85 -8.55 -44.08 30.55
CA THR A 85 -7.67 -44.69 29.56
C THR A 85 -8.51 -45.16 28.38
N ILE A 86 -8.15 -44.71 27.18
CA ILE A 86 -8.73 -45.18 25.91
C ILE A 86 -7.76 -46.18 25.29
N ASN A 87 -8.28 -47.31 24.82
CA ASN A 87 -7.62 -48.17 23.84
C ASN A 87 -8.48 -48.17 22.58
N VAL A 88 -7.98 -47.56 21.51
CA VAL A 88 -8.74 -47.32 20.28
C VAL A 88 -8.96 -48.63 19.52
N LYS A 89 -7.94 -49.50 19.52
CA LYS A 89 -8.01 -50.78 18.79
C LYS A 89 -8.99 -51.75 19.44
N GLU A 90 -9.01 -51.79 20.77
CA GLU A 90 -9.90 -52.66 21.55
C GLU A 90 -11.27 -52.01 21.79
N GLY A 91 -11.43 -50.72 21.52
CA GLY A 91 -12.67 -49.98 21.79
C GLY A 91 -12.94 -49.76 23.28
N THR A 92 -11.93 -49.90 24.14
CA THR A 92 -12.15 -49.87 25.59
C THR A 92 -11.97 -48.47 26.15
N LEU A 93 -12.85 -48.10 27.09
CA LEU A 93 -12.80 -46.87 27.87
C LEU A 93 -12.76 -47.23 29.35
N LYS A 94 -11.59 -47.11 29.98
CA LYS A 94 -11.37 -47.52 31.37
C LYS A 94 -11.23 -46.30 32.28
N SER A 95 -12.05 -46.24 33.32
CA SER A 95 -11.98 -45.22 34.38
C SER A 95 -10.74 -45.38 35.26
N ALA A 96 -10.32 -44.30 35.94
CA ALA A 96 -9.25 -44.35 36.93
C ALA A 96 -9.55 -45.29 38.12
N SER A 97 -10.82 -45.48 38.47
CA SER A 97 -11.25 -46.46 39.49
C SER A 97 -11.18 -47.91 39.01
N GLY A 98 -10.82 -48.15 37.74
CA GLY A 98 -10.51 -49.48 37.21
C GLY A 98 -11.61 -50.13 36.38
N PHE A 99 -12.79 -49.52 36.28
CA PHE A 99 -13.91 -50.08 35.52
C PHE A 99 -13.91 -49.64 34.05
N TYR A 100 -14.25 -50.55 33.14
CA TYR A 100 -14.62 -50.28 31.75
C TYR A 100 -16.03 -49.74 31.66
N VAL A 101 -16.24 -48.74 30.81
CA VAL A 101 -17.47 -47.96 30.73
C VAL A 101 -18.15 -48.12 29.37
N GLY A 102 -19.48 -48.23 29.39
CA GLY A 102 -20.30 -48.30 28.19
C GLY A 102 -21.79 -48.34 28.50
N VAL A 103 -22.56 -48.97 27.61
CA VAL A 103 -23.97 -49.27 27.81
C VAL A 103 -24.29 -50.62 27.16
N SER A 104 -25.17 -51.42 27.79
CA SER A 104 -25.47 -52.80 27.36
C SER A 104 -26.86 -52.96 26.74
N SER A 105 -27.61 -51.88 26.58
CA SER A 105 -28.94 -51.87 25.96
C SER A 105 -29.25 -50.51 25.35
N TYR A 106 -30.19 -50.48 24.39
CA TYR A 106 -30.59 -49.26 23.71
C TYR A 106 -31.48 -48.37 24.61
N GLY A 107 -30.90 -47.81 25.67
CA GLY A 107 -31.56 -46.98 26.68
C GLY A 107 -30.60 -46.04 27.41
N ASN A 108 -31.06 -44.83 27.73
CA ASN A 108 -30.22 -43.81 28.35
C ASN A 108 -29.61 -44.29 29.67
N GLY A 109 -28.29 -44.25 29.80
CA GLY A 109 -27.61 -44.79 30.97
C GLY A 109 -26.11 -44.86 30.83
N LEU A 110 -25.46 -45.32 31.90
CA LEU A 110 -24.05 -45.70 31.91
C LEU A 110 -23.91 -47.00 32.71
N LYS A 111 -23.13 -47.93 32.17
CA LYS A 111 -22.76 -49.19 32.81
C LYS A 111 -21.26 -49.24 33.00
N GLN A 112 -20.84 -49.97 34.03
CA GLN A 112 -19.45 -50.18 34.38
C GLN A 112 -19.21 -51.67 34.61
N SER A 113 -18.04 -52.17 34.20
CA SER A 113 -17.63 -53.57 34.34
C SER A 113 -16.14 -53.68 34.62
N GLU A 114 -15.72 -54.75 35.29
CA GLU A 114 -14.29 -55.10 35.44
C GLU A 114 -13.74 -55.82 34.19
N ASN A 115 -14.62 -56.31 33.32
CA ASN A 115 -14.25 -57.00 32.08
C ASN A 115 -14.20 -56.02 30.89
N ALA A 116 -13.09 -56.06 30.15
CA ALA A 116 -12.84 -55.17 29.01
C ALA A 116 -13.78 -55.42 27.82
N GLU A 117 -14.21 -56.67 27.66
CA GLU A 117 -14.98 -57.14 26.50
C GLU A 117 -16.47 -56.81 26.58
N ASP A 118 -16.97 -56.38 27.74
CA ASP A 118 -18.39 -56.12 27.95
C ASP A 118 -18.88 -54.89 27.19
N PHE A 119 -17.98 -53.95 26.88
CA PHE A 119 -18.31 -52.71 26.18
C PHE A 119 -17.28 -52.39 25.10
N ILE A 120 -17.75 -52.29 23.85
CA ILE A 120 -16.96 -51.83 22.71
C ILE A 120 -17.44 -50.44 22.31
N ASN A 121 -16.57 -49.45 22.50
CA ASN A 121 -16.81 -48.06 22.17
C ASN A 121 -16.14 -47.69 20.84
N GLY A 122 -16.85 -46.90 20.03
CA GLY A 122 -16.26 -46.13 18.93
C GLY A 122 -15.81 -44.76 19.43
N PHE A 123 -14.70 -44.26 18.88
CA PHE A 123 -14.16 -42.93 19.20
C PHE A 123 -13.96 -42.14 17.92
N ALA A 124 -14.58 -40.97 17.83
CA ALA A 124 -14.41 -40.03 16.74
C ALA A 124 -14.55 -38.58 17.21
N ILE A 125 -14.15 -37.63 16.37
CA ILE A 125 -14.47 -36.22 16.50
C ILE A 125 -15.43 -35.84 15.36
N ASP A 126 -16.52 -35.14 15.67
CA ASP A 126 -17.47 -34.65 14.67
C ASP A 126 -16.98 -33.38 13.95
N GLU A 127 -17.69 -32.93 12.92
CA GLU A 127 -17.34 -31.73 12.16
C GLU A 127 -17.32 -30.44 12.99
N ALA A 128 -18.00 -30.43 14.14
CA ALA A 128 -18.01 -29.30 15.08
C ALA A 128 -16.90 -29.40 16.14
N GLY A 129 -16.05 -30.42 16.08
CA GLY A 129 -14.94 -30.62 17.02
C GLY A 129 -15.35 -31.26 18.36
N ASN A 130 -16.54 -31.88 18.43
CA ASN A 130 -17.00 -32.60 19.62
C ASN A 130 -16.62 -34.07 19.56
N ALA A 131 -16.37 -34.65 20.73
CA ALA A 131 -16.12 -36.07 20.86
C ALA A 131 -17.40 -36.90 20.71
N LEU A 132 -17.30 -37.91 19.86
CA LEU A 132 -18.27 -38.99 19.69
C LEU A 132 -17.70 -40.25 20.32
N ILE A 133 -18.09 -40.52 21.57
CA ILE A 133 -17.85 -41.81 22.23
C ILE A 133 -19.13 -42.62 22.10
N THR A 134 -19.13 -43.64 21.25
CA THR A 134 -20.36 -44.32 20.82
C THR A 134 -20.36 -45.80 21.16
N VAL A 135 -21.54 -46.37 21.41
CA VAL A 135 -21.78 -47.82 21.40
C VAL A 135 -22.79 -48.10 20.31
N ALA A 136 -22.47 -49.03 19.40
CA ALA A 136 -23.31 -49.36 18.26
C ALA A 136 -24.47 -50.29 18.66
N PHE A 137 -25.67 -49.98 18.16
CA PHE A 137 -26.87 -50.81 18.23
C PHE A 137 -27.57 -50.80 16.86
N ASP A 138 -28.44 -51.77 16.61
CA ASP A 138 -29.21 -51.86 15.36
C ASP A 138 -30.15 -50.66 15.17
N GLU A 139 -30.67 -50.10 16.27
CA GLU A 139 -31.51 -48.89 16.24
C GLU A 139 -30.73 -47.59 16.02
N GLY A 140 -29.40 -47.65 16.04
CA GLY A 140 -28.48 -46.52 15.90
C GLY A 140 -27.50 -46.38 17.07
N PRO A 141 -26.45 -45.55 16.94
CA PRO A 141 -25.44 -45.42 17.98
C PRO A 141 -26.00 -44.69 19.19
N MET A 142 -25.67 -45.20 20.37
CA MET A 142 -25.77 -44.44 21.61
C MET A 142 -24.50 -43.65 21.84
N THR A 143 -24.59 -42.36 22.15
CA THR A 143 -23.42 -41.47 22.28
C THR A 143 -23.30 -40.94 23.70
N MET A 144 -22.09 -40.93 24.28
CA MET A 144 -21.84 -40.29 25.55
C MET A 144 -22.03 -38.77 25.43
N LYS A 145 -22.82 -38.18 26.32
CA LYS A 145 -23.13 -36.74 26.40
C LYS A 145 -23.21 -36.31 27.86
N TYR A 146 -23.21 -35.00 28.08
CA TYR A 146 -23.44 -34.42 29.40
C TYR A 146 -24.90 -33.96 29.57
N ASN A 147 -25.57 -34.44 30.61
CA ASN A 147 -26.85 -33.90 31.04
C ASN A 147 -26.59 -32.66 31.91
N SER A 148 -27.10 -31.50 31.49
CA SER A 148 -26.94 -30.23 32.23
C SER A 148 -28.15 -29.85 33.08
N ALA A 149 -29.16 -30.73 33.21
CA ALA A 149 -30.32 -30.47 34.06
C ALA A 149 -29.90 -30.42 35.54
N SER A 150 -30.33 -29.38 36.26
CA SER A 150 -29.82 -29.01 37.60
C SER A 150 -29.91 -30.11 38.66
N ASN A 151 -30.89 -31.02 38.58
CA ASN A 151 -31.06 -32.15 39.50
C ASN A 151 -30.55 -33.49 38.94
N GLN A 152 -29.90 -33.48 37.77
CA GLN A 152 -29.47 -34.68 37.07
C GLN A 152 -28.12 -34.54 36.38
N THR A 153 -27.27 -33.60 36.80
CA THR A 153 -25.98 -33.34 36.13
C THR A 153 -25.10 -34.58 36.08
N ARG A 154 -24.76 -35.12 34.91
CA ARG A 154 -23.92 -36.34 34.79
C ARG A 154 -23.55 -36.66 33.34
N PHE A 155 -22.49 -37.43 33.17
CA PHE A 155 -22.11 -38.04 31.89
C PHE A 155 -22.77 -39.41 31.73
N ARG A 156 -23.43 -39.64 30.58
CA ARG A 156 -24.11 -40.91 30.23
C ARG A 156 -24.20 -41.08 28.73
N TYR A 157 -24.54 -42.29 28.28
CA TYR A 157 -24.93 -42.55 26.89
C TYR A 157 -26.40 -42.18 26.67
N TYR A 158 -26.67 -41.48 25.57
CA TYR A 158 -28.00 -41.04 25.15
C TYR A 158 -28.24 -41.39 23.68
N LYS A 159 -29.51 -41.56 23.32
CA LYS A 159 -29.94 -41.77 21.92
C LYS A 159 -29.84 -40.49 21.08
N SER A 160 -30.16 -39.36 21.70
CA SER A 160 -30.13 -38.02 21.10
C SER A 160 -30.31 -36.97 22.19
N GLY A 161 -29.99 -35.72 21.87
CA GLY A 161 -30.09 -34.61 22.82
C GLY A 161 -28.88 -34.52 23.76
N GLN A 162 -29.08 -33.87 24.91
CA GLN A 162 -28.03 -33.52 25.88
C GLN A 162 -26.92 -32.65 25.27
N LYS A 163 -25.88 -32.35 26.06
CA LYS A 163 -24.79 -31.45 25.66
C LYS A 163 -23.60 -32.25 25.14
N ASP A 164 -23.03 -31.76 24.06
CA ASP A 164 -21.83 -32.31 23.47
C ASP A 164 -20.63 -32.21 24.41
N ILE A 165 -19.70 -33.14 24.25
CA ILE A 165 -18.52 -33.28 25.08
C ILE A 165 -17.26 -33.21 24.22
N GLN A 166 -16.12 -32.98 24.85
CA GLN A 166 -14.81 -32.89 24.21
C GLN A 166 -13.85 -33.87 24.87
N LEU A 167 -12.88 -34.35 24.10
CA LEU A 167 -11.79 -35.16 24.61
C LEU A 167 -10.54 -34.29 24.76
N TYR A 168 -9.87 -34.42 25.89
CA TYR A 168 -8.56 -33.83 26.10
C TYR A 168 -7.57 -34.94 26.42
N LYS A 169 -6.49 -35.06 25.64
CA LYS A 169 -5.48 -36.11 25.81
C LYS A 169 -4.38 -35.65 26.75
N LYS A 170 -3.97 -36.52 27.69
CA LYS A 170 -2.83 -36.27 28.57
C LYS A 170 -1.55 -36.16 27.75
N GLY A 171 -0.80 -35.10 27.99
CA GLY A 171 0.48 -34.83 27.36
C GLY A 171 0.98 -33.44 27.73
N GLU A 172 2.14 -33.07 27.20
CA GLU A 172 2.66 -31.72 27.43
C GLU A 172 2.09 -30.77 26.35
N ALA A 173 1.45 -29.69 26.78
CA ALA A 173 1.06 -28.60 25.90
C ALA A 173 2.32 -27.98 25.32
N LYS A 174 2.54 -28.22 24.02
CA LYS A 174 3.64 -27.64 23.28
C LYS A 174 3.24 -26.21 22.90
N PRO A 175 3.85 -25.19 23.47
CA PRO A 175 3.51 -23.82 23.17
C PRO A 175 3.96 -23.49 21.73
N VAL A 176 3.34 -22.46 21.18
CA VAL A 176 3.55 -22.00 19.81
C VAL A 176 3.89 -20.52 19.86
N PRO A 177 5.00 -20.08 19.23
CA PRO A 177 5.26 -18.66 19.12
C PRO A 177 4.26 -17.99 18.17
N ALA A 178 4.07 -16.68 18.32
CA ALA A 178 3.23 -15.86 17.45
C ALA A 178 4.08 -15.12 16.42
N ILE A 179 3.76 -15.26 15.13
CA ILE A 179 4.43 -14.53 14.03
C ILE A 179 3.54 -13.35 13.59
N SER A 180 4.06 -12.12 13.66
CA SER A 180 3.37 -10.90 13.23
C SER A 180 4.18 -10.11 12.20
N GLY A 181 3.47 -9.29 11.44
CA GLY A 181 3.99 -8.42 10.37
C GLY A 181 2.88 -8.13 9.36
N ILE A 182 3.06 -7.09 8.55
CA ILE A 182 2.08 -6.68 7.54
C ILE A 182 2.12 -7.69 6.38
N THR A 183 0.96 -8.19 5.96
CA THR A 183 0.80 -9.02 4.77
C THR A 183 -0.64 -8.86 4.24
N PRO A 184 -0.85 -8.68 2.92
CA PRO A 184 0.20 -8.49 1.91
C PRO A 184 1.02 -7.19 2.11
N PHE A 185 2.20 -7.10 1.50
CA PHE A 185 3.09 -5.94 1.56
C PHE A 185 3.66 -5.61 0.17
N THR A 186 4.01 -4.35 -0.09
CA THR A 186 4.46 -3.91 -1.43
C THR A 186 5.97 -3.82 -1.58
N GLU A 187 6.64 -3.14 -0.64
CA GLU A 187 8.11 -2.95 -0.64
C GLU A 187 8.80 -3.94 0.29
N SER A 188 8.43 -3.88 1.57
CA SER A 188 8.97 -4.76 2.61
C SER A 188 8.02 -4.85 3.79
N THR A 189 8.20 -5.88 4.62
CA THR A 189 7.50 -6.05 5.89
C THR A 189 8.46 -6.42 7.01
N THR A 190 8.19 -5.93 8.21
CA THR A 190 8.96 -6.29 9.41
C THR A 190 8.27 -7.45 10.11
N VAL A 191 8.97 -8.58 10.22
CA VAL A 191 8.53 -9.78 10.92
C VAL A 191 8.97 -9.72 12.38
N THR A 192 8.01 -9.86 13.28
CA THR A 192 8.24 -10.03 14.72
C THR A 192 7.74 -11.40 15.14
N ILE A 193 8.51 -12.08 16.00
CA ILE A 193 8.13 -13.39 16.55
C ILE A 193 8.14 -13.29 18.07
N THR A 194 6.98 -13.54 18.69
CA THR A 194 6.80 -13.46 20.14
C THR A 194 6.67 -14.86 20.72
N PRO A 195 7.40 -15.23 21.78
CA PRO A 195 7.27 -16.56 22.35
C PRO A 195 5.90 -16.73 23.02
N GLY A 196 5.34 -17.93 22.94
CA GLY A 196 4.13 -18.30 23.67
C GLY A 196 4.37 -18.38 25.17
N VAL A 197 5.60 -18.69 25.59
CA VAL A 197 6.04 -18.69 26.99
C VAL A 197 7.20 -17.72 27.18
N ALA A 198 7.01 -16.74 28.07
CA ALA A 198 8.03 -15.74 28.34
C ALA A 198 9.34 -16.38 28.80
N GLY A 199 10.44 -16.09 28.08
CA GLY A 199 11.77 -16.62 28.37
C GLY A 199 12.20 -17.80 27.50
N ASP A 200 11.30 -18.43 26.74
CA ASP A 200 11.64 -19.50 25.80
C ASP A 200 12.40 -18.94 24.59
N LYS A 201 13.30 -19.75 24.03
CA LYS A 201 14.09 -19.39 22.84
C LYS A 201 13.30 -19.74 21.59
N ILE A 202 13.29 -18.85 20.60
CA ILE A 202 12.59 -19.09 19.33
C ILE A 202 13.60 -19.39 18.22
N TYR A 203 13.33 -20.44 17.45
CA TYR A 203 14.09 -20.84 16.28
C TYR A 203 13.20 -20.78 15.04
N TYR A 204 13.73 -20.28 13.93
CA TYR A 204 12.93 -20.04 12.73
C TYR A 204 13.67 -20.34 11.43
N THR A 205 12.89 -20.48 10.35
CA THR A 205 13.32 -20.69 8.97
C THR A 205 12.50 -19.80 8.03
N THR A 206 13.08 -19.44 6.90
CA THR A 206 12.44 -18.62 5.84
C THR A 206 12.45 -19.31 4.48
N ASP A 207 12.96 -20.54 4.42
CA ASP A 207 13.05 -21.37 3.22
C ASP A 207 11.94 -22.45 3.17
N GLY A 208 10.97 -22.36 4.08
CA GLY A 208 9.88 -23.33 4.23
C GLY A 208 10.25 -24.64 4.93
N THR A 209 11.50 -24.85 5.34
CA THR A 209 11.92 -26.06 6.07
C THR A 209 11.42 -26.05 7.52
N THR A 210 11.21 -27.22 8.13
CA THR A 210 10.78 -27.32 9.53
C THR A 210 11.88 -26.83 10.48
N PRO A 211 11.62 -25.85 11.36
CA PRO A 211 12.64 -25.33 12.26
C PRO A 211 13.00 -26.34 13.36
N THR A 212 14.26 -26.34 13.76
CA THR A 212 14.83 -27.19 14.82
C THR A 212 15.69 -26.34 15.76
N ALA A 213 16.21 -26.94 16.84
CA ALA A 213 17.16 -26.28 17.74
C ALA A 213 18.49 -25.84 17.08
N LYS A 214 18.74 -26.27 15.83
CA LYS A 214 19.89 -25.85 15.00
C LYS A 214 19.55 -24.77 13.98
N SER A 215 18.27 -24.41 13.83
CA SER A 215 17.82 -23.36 12.93
C SER A 215 18.23 -21.98 13.47
N LYS A 216 17.87 -20.91 12.75
CA LYS A 216 18.28 -19.56 13.12
C LYS A 216 17.57 -19.13 14.41
N LEU A 217 18.33 -18.70 15.42
CA LEU A 217 17.78 -18.15 16.66
C LEU A 217 17.19 -16.76 16.37
N TYR A 218 15.95 -16.53 16.78
CA TYR A 218 15.31 -15.23 16.73
C TYR A 218 15.83 -14.35 17.87
N ALA A 219 16.56 -13.29 17.51
CA ALA A 219 17.14 -12.34 18.47
C ALA A 219 16.51 -10.94 18.39
N SER A 220 16.00 -10.57 17.22
CA SER A 220 15.35 -9.29 16.95
C SER A 220 14.42 -9.41 15.74
N PRO A 221 13.47 -8.48 15.55
CA PRO A 221 12.71 -8.38 14.31
C PRO A 221 13.60 -8.34 13.07
N PHE A 222 13.10 -8.88 11.96
CA PHE A 222 13.82 -8.92 10.68
C PHE A 222 12.90 -8.52 9.51
N THR A 223 13.50 -8.04 8.42
CA THR A 223 12.77 -7.55 7.26
C THR A 223 12.68 -8.61 6.16
N LEU A 224 11.53 -8.69 5.49
CA LEU A 224 11.33 -9.43 4.25
C LEU A 224 11.06 -8.45 3.11
N THR A 225 11.65 -8.68 1.94
CA THR A 225 11.44 -7.90 0.72
C THR A 225 10.79 -8.72 -0.40
N GLU A 226 10.57 -10.02 -0.17
CA GLU A 226 9.99 -10.97 -1.13
C GLU A 226 8.96 -11.87 -0.46
N THR A 227 8.06 -12.46 -1.25
CA THR A 227 7.11 -13.46 -0.76
C THR A 227 7.86 -14.59 -0.07
N THR A 228 7.57 -14.82 1.21
CA THR A 228 8.36 -15.73 2.06
C THR A 228 7.46 -16.47 3.04
N THR A 229 7.69 -17.78 3.18
CA THR A 229 7.09 -18.60 4.24
C THR A 229 8.01 -18.59 5.45
N VAL A 230 7.54 -18.03 6.56
CA VAL A 230 8.23 -18.04 7.85
C VAL A 230 7.68 -19.17 8.70
N LYS A 231 8.54 -20.10 9.14
CA LYS A 231 8.19 -21.12 10.14
C LYS A 231 8.97 -20.86 11.42
N ALA A 232 8.34 -21.03 12.57
CA ALA A 232 8.98 -20.83 13.86
C ALA A 232 8.57 -21.90 14.87
N VAL A 233 9.46 -22.19 15.82
CA VAL A 233 9.22 -23.06 16.97
C VAL A 233 9.93 -22.46 18.18
N GLU A 234 9.33 -22.57 19.35
CA GLU A 234 9.99 -22.18 20.59
C GLU A 234 10.54 -23.41 21.35
N MET A 235 11.54 -23.15 22.19
CA MET A 235 12.30 -24.15 22.91
C MET A 235 12.47 -23.72 24.36
N ASP A 236 12.11 -24.62 25.27
CA ASP A 236 12.25 -24.39 26.71
C ASP A 236 13.71 -24.47 27.19
N SER A 237 13.90 -24.17 28.47
CA SER A 237 15.21 -24.25 29.14
C SER A 237 15.82 -25.66 29.23
N LYS A 238 15.03 -26.72 28.98
CA LYS A 238 15.45 -28.13 28.97
C LYS A 238 15.75 -28.65 27.56
N GLY A 239 15.58 -27.82 26.52
CA GLY A 239 15.81 -28.18 25.14
C GLY A 239 14.63 -28.88 24.47
N LYS A 240 13.43 -28.81 25.05
CA LYS A 240 12.22 -29.35 24.45
C LYS A 240 11.62 -28.37 23.45
N LEU A 241 11.28 -28.87 22.25
CA LEU A 241 10.66 -28.07 21.18
C LEU A 241 9.12 -28.10 21.25
N GLY A 242 8.55 -26.94 20.96
CA GLY A 242 7.12 -26.68 20.94
C GLY A 242 6.49 -27.16 19.63
N ASN A 243 5.33 -26.59 19.31
CA ASN A 243 4.70 -26.80 18.02
C ASN A 243 5.25 -25.79 17.01
N VAL A 244 5.34 -26.20 15.75
CA VAL A 244 5.76 -25.33 14.66
C VAL A 244 4.58 -24.48 14.24
N VAL A 245 4.76 -23.17 14.21
CA VAL A 245 3.84 -22.23 13.55
C VAL A 245 4.38 -21.87 12.18
N GLU A 246 3.48 -21.60 11.25
CA GLU A 246 3.78 -21.16 9.88
C GLU A 246 2.97 -19.90 9.55
N LYS A 247 3.61 -18.94 8.89
CA LYS A 247 2.95 -17.78 8.31
C LYS A 247 3.57 -17.42 6.98
N ILE A 248 2.73 -17.23 5.97
CA ILE A 248 3.13 -16.77 4.63
C ILE A 248 3.00 -15.25 4.60
N PHE A 249 4.05 -14.56 4.20
CA PHE A 249 4.05 -13.14 3.88
C PHE A 249 4.05 -13.00 2.36
N VAL A 250 3.00 -12.38 1.83
CA VAL A 250 2.82 -12.22 0.38
C VAL A 250 3.28 -10.83 -0.02
N LYS A 251 4.26 -10.76 -0.92
CA LYS A 251 4.57 -9.52 -1.64
C LYS A 251 3.50 -9.31 -2.70
N GLU A 252 2.77 -8.21 -2.60
CA GLU A 252 1.92 -7.74 -3.67
C GLU A 252 2.82 -7.21 -4.78
N GLU A 253 2.65 -7.78 -5.98
CA GLU A 253 3.02 -7.09 -7.19
C GLU A 253 2.07 -5.90 -7.31
N ILE A 254 2.54 -4.70 -6.96
CA ILE A 254 1.93 -3.51 -7.51
C ILE A 254 2.11 -3.67 -9.03
N PRO A 255 1.05 -3.59 -9.85
CA PRO A 255 1.25 -3.40 -11.28
C PRO A 255 2.10 -2.14 -11.41
N GLU A 256 3.39 -2.31 -11.68
CA GLU A 256 4.27 -1.20 -12.00
C GLU A 256 3.51 -0.38 -13.04
N THR A 257 3.37 0.92 -12.80
CA THR A 257 2.96 1.80 -13.89
C THR A 257 4.05 1.57 -14.93
N PRO A 258 3.76 0.90 -16.07
CA PRO A 258 4.84 0.46 -16.94
C PRO A 258 5.67 1.68 -17.29
N GLU A 259 7.00 1.58 -17.18
CA GLU A 259 7.87 2.61 -17.73
C GLU A 259 7.39 2.87 -19.18
N GLY A 260 6.96 4.10 -19.48
CA GLY A 260 6.35 4.43 -20.77
C GLY A 260 4.83 4.63 -20.80
N VAL A 261 4.10 4.68 -19.67
CA VAL A 261 2.67 5.10 -19.68
C VAL A 261 2.49 6.57 -19.34
N VAL A 262 1.85 7.32 -20.25
CA VAL A 262 1.43 8.71 -20.03
C VAL A 262 -0.07 8.77 -19.79
N ILE A 263 -0.46 9.30 -18.62
CA ILE A 263 -1.87 9.42 -18.21
C ILE A 263 -2.33 10.87 -18.33
N PHE A 264 -3.42 11.09 -19.05
CA PHE A 264 -4.17 12.34 -19.13
C PHE A 264 -5.47 12.20 -18.33
N ASP A 265 -5.61 12.99 -17.26
CA ASP A 265 -6.83 13.08 -16.46
C ASP A 265 -7.56 14.39 -16.79
N ALA A 266 -8.80 14.31 -17.27
CA ALA A 266 -9.56 15.48 -17.72
C ALA A 266 -9.89 16.49 -16.61
N THR A 267 -9.72 16.11 -15.34
CA THR A 267 -9.85 17.03 -14.20
C THR A 267 -8.57 17.85 -13.95
N VAL A 268 -7.40 17.32 -14.33
CA VAL A 268 -6.07 17.87 -14.06
C VAL A 268 -5.42 18.43 -15.33
N ASP A 269 -5.29 17.62 -16.37
CA ASP A 269 -4.58 17.95 -17.60
C ASP A 269 -5.54 18.63 -18.59
N LYS A 270 -5.35 19.93 -18.84
CA LYS A 270 -6.29 20.78 -19.59
C LYS A 270 -5.56 21.58 -20.67
N SER A 271 -6.22 21.79 -21.81
CA SER A 271 -5.72 22.72 -22.82
C SER A 271 -5.86 24.17 -22.34
N GLU A 272 -5.01 25.07 -22.82
CA GLU A 272 -5.07 26.50 -22.47
C GLU A 272 -6.40 27.15 -22.87
N SER A 273 -7.00 26.70 -23.98
CA SER A 273 -8.33 27.15 -24.42
C SER A 273 -9.45 26.38 -23.71
N THR A 274 -10.42 27.13 -23.17
CA THR A 274 -11.65 26.59 -22.58
C THR A 274 -12.85 26.63 -23.54
N ALA A 275 -12.67 27.20 -24.73
CA ALA A 275 -13.72 27.34 -25.75
C ALA A 275 -13.84 26.07 -26.60
N ALA A 276 -14.99 25.91 -27.25
CA ALA A 276 -15.16 24.85 -28.23
C ALA A 276 -14.36 25.15 -29.50
N GLY A 277 -13.53 24.20 -29.94
CA GLY A 277 -12.68 24.35 -31.12
C GLY A 277 -11.61 23.27 -31.20
N ALA A 278 -10.64 23.46 -32.10
CA ALA A 278 -9.43 22.64 -32.12
C ALA A 278 -8.62 22.91 -30.84
N ALA A 279 -8.08 21.85 -30.24
CA ALA A 279 -7.31 21.94 -29.01
C ALA A 279 -6.33 20.77 -28.89
N GLU A 280 -5.25 20.97 -28.14
CA GLU A 280 -4.26 19.94 -27.83
C GLU A 280 -3.74 20.07 -26.39
N ILE A 281 -3.24 18.96 -25.86
CA ILE A 281 -2.54 18.87 -24.58
C ILE A 281 -1.31 17.99 -24.79
N THR A 282 -0.14 18.50 -24.41
CA THR A 282 1.12 17.74 -24.45
C THR A 282 1.61 17.46 -23.04
N LYS A 283 1.97 16.21 -22.77
CA LYS A 283 2.50 15.74 -21.49
C LYS A 283 3.56 14.68 -21.76
N GLN A 284 4.76 14.85 -21.22
CA GLN A 284 5.85 13.87 -21.32
C GLN A 284 6.13 13.40 -22.77
N GLY A 285 6.09 14.33 -23.74
CA GLY A 285 6.35 14.03 -25.16
C GLY A 285 5.21 13.34 -25.92
N VAL A 286 4.10 13.02 -25.25
CA VAL A 286 2.83 12.55 -25.85
C VAL A 286 1.88 13.74 -25.99
N THR A 287 1.18 13.83 -27.12
CA THR A 287 0.17 14.87 -27.37
C THR A 287 -1.17 14.23 -27.71
N ILE A 288 -2.21 14.62 -26.98
CA ILE A 288 -3.60 14.37 -27.39
C ILE A 288 -4.16 15.64 -28.04
N SER A 289 -4.84 15.50 -29.17
CA SER A 289 -5.44 16.63 -29.88
C SER A 289 -6.79 16.29 -30.49
N ILE A 290 -7.59 17.33 -30.75
CA ILE A 290 -8.90 17.22 -31.36
C ILE A 290 -9.09 18.26 -32.47
N THR A 291 -9.82 17.92 -33.52
CA THR A 291 -10.15 18.87 -34.60
C THR A 291 -11.25 19.85 -34.20
N ASN A 292 -12.22 19.43 -33.41
CA ASN A 292 -13.20 20.31 -32.78
C ASN A 292 -13.84 19.64 -31.54
N GLY A 293 -13.96 20.38 -30.46
CA GLY A 293 -14.54 19.92 -29.21
C GLY A 293 -13.97 20.73 -28.05
N VAL A 294 -13.75 20.10 -26.89
CA VAL A 294 -13.28 20.78 -25.68
C VAL A 294 -12.29 19.90 -24.94
N LEU A 295 -11.08 20.40 -24.70
CA LEU A 295 -10.08 19.75 -23.81
C LEU A 295 -9.80 20.53 -22.52
N GLY A 296 -10.14 21.83 -22.45
CA GLY A 296 -9.77 22.70 -21.32
C GLY A 296 -10.89 23.03 -20.34
N ASN A 297 -12.14 22.61 -20.59
CA ASN A 297 -13.30 23.05 -19.80
C ASN A 297 -14.12 21.86 -19.26
N GLY A 298 -14.22 21.79 -17.93
CA GLY A 298 -14.97 20.77 -17.19
C GLY A 298 -14.10 19.65 -16.63
N THR A 299 -14.67 18.45 -16.58
CA THR A 299 -14.08 17.19 -16.07
C THR A 299 -14.00 16.12 -17.17
N GLU A 300 -14.11 16.53 -18.44
CA GLU A 300 -14.28 15.64 -19.59
C GLU A 300 -13.55 16.21 -20.81
N TYR A 301 -12.82 15.38 -21.53
CA TYR A 301 -12.40 15.64 -22.90
C TYR A 301 -13.56 15.32 -23.85
N ARG A 302 -14.03 16.31 -24.60
CA ARG A 302 -15.20 16.19 -25.47
C ARG A 302 -14.76 16.25 -26.92
N VAL A 303 -15.05 15.19 -27.66
CA VAL A 303 -14.80 15.11 -29.11
C VAL A 303 -16.14 15.13 -29.81
N TYR A 304 -16.41 16.20 -30.57
CA TYR A 304 -17.74 16.39 -31.16
C TYR A 304 -17.97 15.41 -32.33
N LYS A 305 -19.23 15.22 -32.71
CA LYS A 305 -19.58 14.31 -33.82
C LYS A 305 -18.84 14.72 -35.10
N ASN A 306 -18.34 13.73 -35.83
CA ASN A 306 -17.53 13.85 -37.05
C ASN A 306 -16.17 14.55 -36.83
N GLN A 307 -15.67 14.60 -35.60
CA GLN A 307 -14.36 15.16 -35.29
C GLN A 307 -13.37 14.06 -34.97
N THR A 308 -12.10 14.39 -35.15
CA THR A 308 -10.99 13.47 -34.95
C THR A 308 -10.36 13.71 -33.59
N PHE A 309 -10.05 12.62 -32.89
CA PHE A 309 -9.18 12.56 -31.74
C PHE A 309 -7.87 11.91 -32.16
N THR A 310 -6.76 12.57 -31.86
CA THR A 310 -5.43 12.09 -32.22
C THR A 310 -4.57 11.94 -30.98
N VAL A 311 -3.84 10.84 -30.88
CA VAL A 311 -2.76 10.64 -29.90
C VAL A 311 -1.47 10.50 -30.69
N SER A 312 -0.48 11.35 -30.44
CA SER A 312 0.83 11.28 -31.08
C SER A 312 1.93 11.21 -30.03
N SER A 313 3.04 10.55 -30.36
CA SER A 313 4.22 10.49 -29.52
C SER A 313 5.47 10.83 -30.33
N LYS A 314 6.34 11.65 -29.74
CA LYS A 314 7.67 11.95 -30.28
C LYS A 314 8.77 11.12 -29.63
N THR A 315 8.45 10.36 -28.59
CA THR A 315 9.42 9.67 -27.72
C THR A 315 9.55 8.19 -28.03
N ALA A 316 8.46 7.57 -28.47
CA ALA A 316 8.38 6.15 -28.80
C ALA A 316 7.14 5.86 -29.64
N LYS A 317 7.07 4.69 -30.27
CA LYS A 317 5.82 4.22 -30.86
C LYS A 317 4.79 3.94 -29.76
N ILE A 318 3.55 4.28 -30.03
CA ILE A 318 2.38 3.99 -29.20
C ILE A 318 2.00 2.54 -29.45
N GLN A 319 1.95 1.76 -28.37
CA GLN A 319 1.57 0.34 -28.41
C GLN A 319 0.11 0.13 -28.02
N LYS A 320 -0.41 0.98 -27.12
CA LYS A 320 -1.78 0.87 -26.62
C LYS A 320 -2.30 2.22 -26.13
N VAL A 321 -3.58 2.49 -26.37
CA VAL A 321 -4.29 3.67 -25.82
C VAL A 321 -5.58 3.19 -25.17
N VAL A 322 -5.77 3.50 -23.90
CA VAL A 322 -6.99 3.16 -23.15
C VAL A 322 -7.72 4.47 -22.81
N MET A 323 -8.98 4.55 -23.20
CA MET A 323 -9.84 5.72 -22.96
C MET A 323 -11.01 5.32 -22.06
N THR A 324 -11.14 5.98 -20.92
CA THR A 324 -12.31 5.83 -20.04
C THR A 324 -13.33 6.91 -20.36
N CYS A 325 -14.52 6.51 -20.79
CA CYS A 325 -15.62 7.40 -21.14
C CYS A 325 -16.67 7.50 -20.03
N ILE A 326 -17.61 8.45 -20.17
CA ILE A 326 -18.76 8.59 -19.25
C ILE A 326 -19.98 7.76 -19.68
N GLY A 327 -20.00 7.26 -20.91
CA GLY A 327 -21.04 6.38 -21.46
C GLY A 327 -20.47 5.02 -21.85
N GLU A 328 -21.32 4.00 -21.92
CA GLU A 328 -20.91 2.63 -22.21
C GLU A 328 -21.12 2.26 -23.69
N GLY A 329 -20.16 1.55 -24.28
CA GLY A 329 -20.26 1.02 -25.65
C GLY A 329 -20.70 2.09 -26.66
N THR A 330 -21.78 1.81 -27.39
CA THR A 330 -22.37 2.71 -28.40
C THR A 330 -23.44 3.67 -27.83
N SER A 331 -23.60 3.72 -26.51
CA SER A 331 -24.50 4.67 -25.85
C SER A 331 -23.98 6.10 -25.99
N GLN A 332 -24.82 7.08 -25.65
CA GLN A 332 -24.43 8.49 -25.66
C GLN A 332 -23.11 8.71 -24.89
N TYR A 333 -22.14 9.35 -25.54
CA TYR A 333 -20.80 9.64 -25.00
C TYR A 333 -19.88 8.44 -24.79
N GLY A 334 -20.27 7.24 -25.22
CA GLY A 334 -19.49 6.03 -25.07
C GLY A 334 -18.34 5.87 -26.06
N PRO A 335 -17.38 4.97 -25.76
CA PRO A 335 -16.19 4.76 -26.56
C PRO A 335 -16.50 4.11 -27.92
N GLY A 336 -17.62 3.40 -28.05
CA GLY A 336 -18.09 2.78 -29.30
C GLY A 336 -18.64 3.76 -30.33
N LEU A 337 -18.64 5.07 -30.03
CA LEU A 337 -18.93 6.11 -31.01
C LEU A 337 -17.66 6.53 -31.79
N PHE A 338 -16.47 6.10 -31.35
CA PHE A 338 -15.24 6.20 -32.11
C PHE A 338 -15.10 5.05 -33.12
N SER A 339 -14.49 5.35 -34.26
CA SER A 339 -14.05 4.37 -35.25
C SER A 339 -12.69 4.77 -35.82
N LEU A 340 -11.87 3.79 -36.17
CA LEU A 340 -10.66 4.04 -36.96
C LEU A 340 -11.07 4.63 -38.35
N PRO A 341 -10.33 5.62 -38.86
CA PRO A 341 -10.53 6.10 -40.22
C PRO A 341 -10.20 5.00 -41.25
N GLU A 342 -10.63 5.20 -42.51
CA GLU A 342 -10.27 4.29 -43.59
C GLU A 342 -8.74 4.22 -43.75
N GLY A 343 -8.17 3.02 -43.67
CA GLY A 343 -6.71 2.81 -43.66
C GLY A 343 -6.02 3.09 -42.31
N GLY A 344 -6.77 3.27 -41.22
CA GLY A 344 -6.23 3.42 -39.87
C GLY A 344 -5.40 2.22 -39.42
N VAL A 345 -4.39 2.49 -38.60
CA VAL A 345 -3.47 1.48 -38.04
C VAL A 345 -4.00 0.91 -36.71
N GLY A 346 -3.66 -0.35 -36.43
CA GLY A 346 -4.03 -1.05 -35.19
C GLY A 346 -5.46 -1.56 -35.13
N THR A 347 -5.87 -2.00 -33.96
CA THR A 347 -7.23 -2.49 -33.63
C THR A 347 -7.84 -1.61 -32.57
N TYR A 348 -9.16 -1.40 -32.63
CA TYR A 348 -9.91 -0.65 -31.63
C TYR A 348 -11.10 -1.47 -31.14
N GLU A 349 -11.14 -1.74 -29.85
CA GLU A 349 -12.17 -2.55 -29.19
C GLU A 349 -12.79 -1.78 -28.02
N THR A 350 -13.99 -2.17 -27.62
CA THR A 350 -14.74 -1.49 -26.55
C THR A 350 -15.34 -2.48 -25.56
N GLU A 351 -15.20 -2.19 -24.27
CA GLU A 351 -15.79 -2.97 -23.19
C GLU A 351 -16.32 -2.02 -22.10
N GLY A 352 -17.64 -2.03 -21.89
CA GLY A 352 -18.29 -1.12 -20.93
C GLY A 352 -17.94 0.35 -21.22
N LEU A 353 -17.36 1.04 -20.23
CA LEU A 353 -16.94 2.44 -20.31
C LEU A 353 -15.61 2.65 -21.07
N THR A 354 -14.93 1.58 -21.45
CA THR A 354 -13.55 1.63 -21.92
C THR A 354 -13.47 1.40 -23.43
N GLY A 355 -12.73 2.26 -24.12
CA GLY A 355 -12.24 2.04 -25.48
C GLY A 355 -10.75 1.76 -25.45
N THR A 356 -10.31 0.67 -26.07
CA THR A 356 -8.92 0.26 -26.11
C THR A 356 -8.46 0.17 -27.55
N TRP A 357 -7.43 0.95 -27.89
CA TRP A 357 -6.68 0.79 -29.12
C TRP A 357 -5.38 0.04 -28.84
N GLU A 358 -5.01 -0.90 -29.70
CA GLU A 358 -3.70 -1.58 -29.70
C GLU A 358 -3.10 -1.54 -31.11
N GLY A 359 -1.79 -1.31 -31.21
CA GLY A 359 -1.09 -1.20 -32.49
C GLY A 359 0.38 -0.88 -32.30
N ASP A 360 1.08 -0.44 -33.35
CA ASP A 360 2.48 -0.02 -33.27
C ASP A 360 2.71 1.18 -34.20
N ALA A 361 2.45 2.39 -33.68
CA ALA A 361 2.42 3.60 -34.51
C ALA A 361 2.91 4.85 -33.77
N ALA A 362 3.49 5.82 -34.48
CA ALA A 362 3.83 7.12 -33.90
C ALA A 362 2.59 7.99 -33.62
N GLU A 363 1.47 7.67 -34.27
CA GLU A 363 0.21 8.38 -34.15
C GLU A 363 -0.98 7.41 -34.27
N LEU A 364 -1.96 7.59 -33.38
CA LEU A 364 -3.31 7.03 -33.44
C LEU A 364 -4.29 8.15 -33.81
N SER A 365 -5.22 7.84 -34.72
CA SER A 365 -6.35 8.71 -35.06
C SER A 365 -7.66 7.95 -34.96
N LEU A 366 -8.65 8.54 -34.26
CA LEU A 366 -10.01 8.02 -34.09
C LEU A 366 -11.03 9.08 -34.46
N VAL A 367 -12.08 8.69 -35.20
CA VAL A 367 -13.15 9.59 -35.64
C VAL A 367 -14.42 9.32 -34.84
N ALA A 368 -14.98 10.34 -34.19
CA ALA A 368 -16.24 10.29 -33.45
C ALA A 368 -17.44 10.25 -34.41
N LYS A 369 -17.58 9.15 -35.15
CA LYS A 369 -18.45 9.04 -36.32
C LYS A 369 -19.94 8.97 -35.97
N GLU A 370 -20.27 8.19 -34.95
CA GLU A 370 -21.68 7.92 -34.61
C GLU A 370 -22.28 8.97 -33.67
N GLY A 371 -21.45 9.66 -32.88
CA GLY A 371 -21.87 10.71 -31.96
C GLY A 371 -20.69 11.36 -31.23
N GLN A 372 -20.98 12.33 -30.36
CA GLN A 372 -19.97 12.94 -29.48
C GLN A 372 -19.42 11.89 -28.50
N VAL A 373 -18.10 11.84 -28.32
CA VAL A 373 -17.43 11.02 -27.29
C VAL A 373 -16.99 11.93 -26.14
N ARG A 374 -17.10 11.46 -24.90
CA ARG A 374 -16.59 12.18 -23.73
C ARG A 374 -15.78 11.28 -22.81
N MET A 375 -14.52 11.63 -22.63
CA MET A 375 -13.53 10.86 -21.88
C MET A 375 -13.18 11.57 -20.56
N THR A 376 -13.05 10.82 -19.48
CA THR A 376 -12.52 11.32 -18.20
C THR A 376 -11.02 11.05 -18.07
N LYS A 377 -10.51 10.01 -18.74
CA LYS A 377 -9.12 9.58 -18.66
C LYS A 377 -8.64 9.00 -20.00
N VAL A 378 -7.39 9.28 -20.35
CA VAL A 378 -6.66 8.65 -21.48
C VAL A 378 -5.31 8.16 -20.99
N GLU A 379 -5.03 6.88 -21.16
CA GLU A 379 -3.77 6.22 -20.79
C GLU A 379 -3.05 5.78 -22.06
N VAL A 380 -1.84 6.28 -22.29
CA VAL A 380 -1.06 6.04 -23.51
C VAL A 380 0.16 5.21 -23.14
N TYR A 381 0.22 3.98 -23.63
CA TYR A 381 1.30 3.02 -23.40
C TYR A 381 2.26 3.10 -24.58
N LEU A 382 3.51 3.44 -24.29
CA LEU A 382 4.60 3.53 -25.24
C LEU A 382 5.40 2.23 -25.27
N GLY A 383 5.91 1.87 -26.45
CA GLY A 383 6.92 0.82 -26.60
C GLY A 383 8.31 1.33 -26.25
N GLU A 384 9.34 0.51 -26.52
CA GLU A 384 10.73 0.93 -26.37
C GLU A 384 11.00 2.20 -27.20
N SER A 385 11.66 3.19 -26.57
CA SER A 385 11.88 4.53 -27.13
C SER A 385 12.53 4.47 -28.51
N SER A 386 12.01 5.27 -29.46
CA SER A 386 12.56 5.35 -30.82
C SER A 386 13.79 6.27 -30.95
N GLY A 387 14.41 6.67 -29.85
CA GLY A 387 15.55 7.59 -29.78
C GLY A 387 15.37 8.63 -28.66
N LYS A 388 16.47 9.27 -28.23
CA LYS A 388 16.42 10.35 -27.22
C LYS A 388 15.78 11.60 -27.83
N ILE A 389 15.13 12.43 -27.01
CA ILE A 389 14.42 13.65 -27.47
C ILE A 389 15.13 14.94 -27.04
N LEU A 390 14.85 16.08 -27.67
CA LEU A 390 15.35 17.36 -27.18
C LEU A 390 14.51 17.88 -26.00
N ALA A 391 15.16 18.45 -24.98
CA ALA A 391 14.46 19.06 -23.86
C ALA A 391 13.76 20.37 -24.28
N THR A 392 12.57 20.59 -23.74
CA THR A 392 11.87 21.87 -23.86
C THR A 392 12.47 22.82 -22.83
N VAL A 393 12.88 24.02 -23.28
CA VAL A 393 13.41 25.07 -22.40
C VAL A 393 12.62 26.36 -22.61
N THR A 394 12.19 27.00 -21.52
CA THR A 394 11.41 28.23 -21.50
C THR A 394 12.03 29.25 -20.54
N ILE A 395 11.83 30.54 -20.82
CA ILE A 395 12.22 31.65 -19.92
C ILE A 395 10.96 32.41 -19.52
N GLY A 396 10.83 32.75 -18.23
CA GLY A 396 9.61 33.39 -17.71
C GLY A 396 9.35 34.79 -18.26
N ALA A 397 10.39 35.55 -18.60
CA ALA A 397 10.30 36.87 -19.19
C ALA A 397 11.54 37.18 -20.04
N THR A 398 11.35 37.83 -21.19
CA THR A 398 12.45 38.35 -22.04
C THR A 398 12.68 39.85 -21.87
N SER A 399 11.84 40.54 -21.10
CA SER A 399 11.98 41.95 -20.74
C SER A 399 12.03 42.08 -19.23
N LEU A 400 13.06 42.74 -18.70
CA LEU A 400 13.29 42.94 -17.27
C LEU A 400 13.60 44.40 -16.97
N ASN A 401 13.24 44.87 -15.79
CA ASN A 401 13.83 46.09 -15.25
C ASN A 401 15.16 45.80 -14.53
N VAL A 402 15.99 46.83 -14.35
CA VAL A 402 17.20 46.73 -13.52
C VAL A 402 16.83 46.25 -12.11
N GLY A 403 17.48 45.17 -11.67
CA GLY A 403 17.24 44.52 -10.39
C GLY A 403 16.23 43.37 -10.43
N GLU A 404 15.41 43.27 -11.48
CA GLU A 404 14.39 42.23 -11.65
C GLU A 404 15.02 40.88 -12.04
N THR A 405 14.33 39.79 -11.70
CA THR A 405 14.77 38.42 -11.98
C THR A 405 13.71 37.62 -12.74
N THR A 406 14.17 36.73 -13.61
CA THR A 406 13.35 35.67 -14.23
C THR A 406 14.06 34.33 -14.13
N THR A 407 13.35 33.25 -14.40
CA THR A 407 13.86 31.88 -14.33
C THR A 407 13.78 31.19 -15.67
N VAL A 408 14.77 30.36 -15.96
CA VAL A 408 14.76 29.42 -17.09
C VAL A 408 14.37 28.04 -16.57
N THR A 409 13.35 27.43 -17.17
CA THR A 409 12.82 26.12 -16.78
C THR A 409 12.97 25.11 -17.91
N THR A 410 13.03 23.83 -17.55
CA THR A 410 13.06 22.72 -18.51
C THR A 410 12.26 21.53 -18.00
N ASP A 411 11.74 20.74 -18.94
CA ASP A 411 11.16 19.41 -18.68
C ASP A 411 12.24 18.31 -18.62
N GLY A 412 13.49 18.63 -18.97
CA GLY A 412 14.58 17.68 -19.13
C GLY A 412 15.72 17.82 -18.10
N PRO A 413 16.96 17.48 -18.48
CA PRO A 413 18.11 17.47 -17.58
C PRO A 413 18.43 18.86 -17.00
N ALA A 414 19.20 18.89 -15.91
CA ALA A 414 19.62 20.14 -15.28
C ALA A 414 20.32 21.09 -16.27
N LEU A 415 19.90 22.35 -16.27
CA LEU A 415 20.43 23.38 -17.17
C LEU A 415 21.74 23.99 -16.64
N THR A 416 22.64 24.28 -17.57
CA THR A 416 23.76 25.20 -17.37
C THR A 416 23.49 26.49 -18.15
N LEU A 417 23.41 27.62 -17.45
CA LEU A 417 23.17 28.93 -18.06
C LEU A 417 24.46 29.73 -18.24
N THR A 418 24.58 30.41 -19.38
CA THR A 418 25.60 31.43 -19.63
C THR A 418 24.95 32.70 -20.20
N THR A 419 25.60 33.85 -20.00
CA THR A 419 25.18 35.14 -20.55
C THR A 419 26.27 35.70 -21.47
N SER A 420 25.87 36.31 -22.59
CA SER A 420 26.81 37.00 -23.48
C SER A 420 27.32 38.32 -22.90
N ASN A 421 26.61 38.91 -21.93
CA ASN A 421 26.98 40.17 -21.29
C ASN A 421 26.52 40.22 -19.83
N ALA A 422 27.39 39.81 -18.91
CA ALA A 422 27.11 39.79 -17.47
C ALA A 422 26.88 41.19 -16.87
N SER A 423 27.36 42.25 -17.51
CA SER A 423 27.13 43.64 -17.08
C SER A 423 25.70 44.10 -17.37
N VAL A 424 24.99 43.47 -18.30
CA VAL A 424 23.58 43.74 -18.63
C VAL A 424 22.66 42.75 -17.93
N ALA A 425 22.93 41.45 -18.04
CA ALA A 425 22.16 40.41 -17.37
C ALA A 425 23.07 39.32 -16.81
N SER A 426 22.98 39.08 -15.50
CA SER A 426 23.77 38.06 -14.79
C SER A 426 22.98 36.78 -14.60
N VAL A 427 23.67 35.63 -14.51
CA VAL A 427 23.05 34.31 -14.30
C VAL A 427 23.60 33.65 -13.03
N SER A 428 22.73 33.01 -12.26
CA SER A 428 23.08 32.20 -11.09
C SER A 428 22.12 31.01 -10.99
N GLY A 429 22.65 29.80 -11.18
CA GLY A 429 21.82 28.61 -11.35
C GLY A 429 20.90 28.77 -12.57
N THR A 430 19.59 28.63 -12.36
CA THR A 430 18.56 28.84 -13.39
C THR A 430 17.96 30.25 -13.40
N THR A 431 18.45 31.16 -12.55
CA THR A 431 17.94 32.53 -12.43
C THR A 431 18.76 33.51 -13.27
N VAL A 432 18.06 34.38 -13.99
CA VAL A 432 18.62 35.51 -14.75
C VAL A 432 18.20 36.80 -14.05
N LYS A 433 19.15 37.70 -13.77
CA LYS A 433 18.91 39.00 -13.13
C LYS A 433 19.33 40.15 -14.05
N GLY A 434 18.46 41.14 -14.24
CA GLY A 434 18.77 42.39 -14.93
C GLY A 434 19.72 43.26 -14.09
N VAL A 435 20.86 43.66 -14.66
CA VAL A 435 21.95 44.39 -13.98
C VAL A 435 22.02 45.85 -14.44
N ALA A 436 21.97 46.10 -15.74
CA ALA A 436 22.00 47.44 -16.33
C ALA A 436 21.23 47.46 -17.64
N ALA A 437 20.80 48.65 -18.08
CA ALA A 437 20.06 48.80 -19.33
C ALA A 437 20.88 48.27 -20.54
N GLY A 438 20.23 47.51 -21.42
CA GLY A 438 20.86 46.91 -22.60
C GLY A 438 20.23 45.58 -23.00
N THR A 439 20.89 44.84 -23.88
CA THR A 439 20.48 43.50 -24.29
C THR A 439 21.58 42.47 -24.00
N ALA A 440 21.17 41.27 -23.60
CA ALA A 440 22.05 40.13 -23.39
C ALA A 440 21.40 38.84 -23.92
N THR A 441 22.22 37.93 -24.43
CA THR A 441 21.77 36.60 -24.85
C THR A 441 22.05 35.60 -23.73
N ILE A 442 21.00 34.93 -23.26
CA ILE A 442 21.10 33.84 -22.30
C ILE A 442 21.10 32.53 -23.06
N THR A 443 22.16 31.73 -22.91
CA THR A 443 22.27 30.39 -23.48
C THR A 443 22.03 29.36 -22.39
N ALA A 444 21.04 28.50 -22.57
CA ALA A 444 20.76 27.36 -21.72
C ALA A 444 21.26 26.08 -22.40
N LYS A 445 22.11 25.31 -21.74
CA LYS A 445 22.65 24.04 -22.23
C LYS A 445 22.28 22.88 -21.31
N TRP A 446 22.10 21.70 -21.87
CA TRP A 446 21.89 20.46 -21.11
C TRP A 446 22.66 19.30 -21.73
N SER A 447 23.07 18.37 -20.88
CA SER A 447 23.77 17.15 -21.27
C SER A 447 22.80 16.07 -21.67
N GLU A 448 23.26 15.16 -22.54
CA GLU A 448 22.54 13.95 -22.90
C GLU A 448 22.31 13.05 -21.67
N ASN A 449 21.15 12.40 -21.59
CA ASN A 449 20.88 11.30 -20.66
C ASN A 449 20.09 10.18 -21.36
N ASP A 450 19.47 9.25 -20.63
CA ASP A 450 18.74 8.12 -21.23
C ASP A 450 17.47 8.54 -21.98
N GLN A 451 16.91 9.71 -21.67
CA GLN A 451 15.67 10.23 -22.26
C GLN A 451 15.93 11.37 -23.25
N TYR A 452 16.93 12.21 -23.01
CA TYR A 452 17.16 13.46 -23.72
C TYR A 452 18.51 13.49 -24.46
N GLU A 453 18.50 13.96 -25.70
CA GLU A 453 19.71 14.36 -26.44
C GLU A 453 20.33 15.60 -25.80
N ALA A 454 21.67 15.73 -25.89
CA ALA A 454 22.34 16.98 -25.52
C ALA A 454 21.83 18.13 -26.41
N GLY A 455 21.69 19.32 -25.84
CA GLY A 455 21.19 20.46 -26.61
C GLY A 455 21.46 21.82 -25.99
N GLU A 456 21.13 22.85 -26.75
CA GLU A 456 21.19 24.24 -26.31
C GLU A 456 20.02 25.07 -26.86
N LYS A 457 19.60 26.09 -26.10
CA LYS A 457 18.62 27.10 -26.53
C LYS A 457 19.05 28.48 -26.09
N GLN A 458 18.81 29.49 -26.93
CA GLN A 458 19.17 30.87 -26.66
C GLN A 458 17.92 31.75 -26.51
N PHE A 459 18.00 32.70 -25.59
CA PHE A 459 16.98 33.73 -25.36
C PHE A 459 17.64 35.10 -25.38
N THR A 460 17.00 36.08 -26.02
CA THR A 460 17.42 37.49 -25.92
C THR A 460 16.64 38.13 -24.78
N VAL A 461 17.36 38.65 -23.79
CA VAL A 461 16.80 39.40 -22.66
C VAL A 461 17.14 40.88 -22.85
N THR A 462 16.12 41.73 -22.81
CA THR A 462 16.23 43.19 -22.82
C THR A 462 16.03 43.70 -21.40
N VAL A 463 16.99 44.46 -20.89
CA VAL A 463 16.92 45.09 -19.59
C VAL A 463 16.71 46.59 -19.78
N THR A 464 15.69 47.13 -19.12
CA THR A 464 15.39 48.56 -19.08
C THR A 464 15.70 49.12 -17.69
N ASP A 465 16.21 50.35 -17.63
CA ASP A 465 16.31 51.08 -16.36
C ASP A 465 15.23 52.16 -16.32
N PRO A 466 14.11 51.92 -15.62
CA PRO A 466 13.03 52.90 -15.54
C PRO A 466 13.41 54.16 -14.75
N ASN A 467 14.57 54.19 -14.08
CA ASN A 467 15.05 55.30 -13.27
C ASN A 467 16.35 55.93 -13.81
N ALA A 468 16.76 55.56 -15.03
CA ALA A 468 17.93 56.15 -15.67
C ALA A 468 17.79 57.68 -15.77
N PRO A 469 18.88 58.47 -15.67
CA PRO A 469 18.81 59.92 -15.88
C PRO A 469 18.15 60.27 -17.22
N GLY A 470 17.17 61.18 -17.19
CA GLY A 470 16.38 61.54 -18.38
C GLY A 470 15.17 60.66 -18.63
N SER A 471 14.92 59.61 -17.82
CA SER A 471 13.67 58.85 -17.84
C SER A 471 12.53 59.64 -17.22
N GLU A 472 11.29 59.20 -17.44
CA GLU A 472 10.10 59.82 -16.83
C GLU A 472 10.17 59.80 -15.29
N ASN A 473 10.66 58.71 -14.69
CA ASN A 473 10.80 58.60 -13.24
C ASN A 473 12.01 59.37 -12.69
N ASN A 474 12.99 59.70 -13.54
CA ASN A 474 14.15 60.50 -13.17
C ASN A 474 14.52 61.53 -14.27
N PRO A 475 13.68 62.57 -14.48
CA PRO A 475 13.89 63.55 -15.53
C PRO A 475 15.18 64.35 -15.31
N TYR A 476 15.84 64.73 -16.40
CA TYR A 476 17.01 65.61 -16.36
C TYR A 476 16.67 66.95 -15.72
N THR A 477 17.61 67.52 -14.97
CA THR A 477 17.62 68.96 -14.71
C THR A 477 18.00 69.72 -15.99
N VAL A 478 17.65 70.99 -16.09
CA VAL A 478 18.04 71.86 -17.23
C VAL A 478 19.54 71.77 -17.51
N ALA A 479 20.38 71.81 -16.46
CA ALA A 479 21.83 71.71 -16.61
C ALA A 479 22.29 70.38 -17.23
N GLN A 480 21.67 69.26 -16.85
CA GLN A 480 21.98 67.94 -17.41
C GLN A 480 21.46 67.82 -18.85
N ALA A 481 20.28 68.34 -19.15
CA ALA A 481 19.74 68.38 -20.51
C ALA A 481 20.66 69.18 -21.44
N LEU A 482 21.16 70.34 -21.00
CA LEU A 482 22.13 71.15 -21.73
C LEU A 482 23.44 70.40 -21.98
N GLN A 483 23.94 69.63 -21.01
CA GLN A 483 25.11 68.78 -21.20
C GLN A 483 24.88 67.73 -22.30
N VAL A 484 23.74 67.05 -22.28
CA VAL A 484 23.37 66.06 -23.31
C VAL A 484 23.28 66.72 -24.68
N ILE A 485 22.59 67.87 -24.80
CA ILE A 485 22.47 68.63 -26.04
C ILE A 485 23.84 69.03 -26.58
N SER A 486 24.73 69.54 -25.73
CA SER A 486 26.07 69.99 -26.13
C SER A 486 26.98 68.87 -26.64
N ALA A 487 26.66 67.61 -26.32
CA ALA A 487 27.39 66.43 -26.80
C ALA A 487 26.87 65.89 -28.13
N LEU A 488 25.70 66.35 -28.63
CA LEU A 488 25.16 65.94 -29.92
C LEU A 488 25.90 66.65 -31.05
N ALA A 489 26.11 65.94 -32.16
CA ALA A 489 26.59 66.57 -33.39
C ALA A 489 25.53 67.52 -33.96
N ASP A 490 25.96 68.59 -34.64
CA ASP A 490 25.06 69.60 -35.22
C ASP A 490 23.91 68.96 -36.03
N GLY A 491 22.68 69.31 -35.67
CA GLY A 491 21.46 68.82 -36.32
C GLY A 491 21.05 67.38 -35.96
N LYS A 492 21.63 66.79 -34.90
CA LYS A 492 21.21 65.47 -34.39
C LYS A 492 20.31 65.58 -33.16
N THR A 493 19.47 64.56 -32.99
CA THR A 493 18.63 64.34 -31.82
C THR A 493 19.17 63.18 -31.00
N THR A 494 18.69 63.01 -29.78
CA THR A 494 18.91 61.78 -29.00
C THR A 494 18.21 60.59 -29.66
N ASP A 495 18.75 59.39 -29.46
CA ASP A 495 18.17 58.14 -29.98
C ASP A 495 16.91 57.70 -29.20
N THR A 496 16.72 58.24 -28.00
CA THR A 496 15.55 58.01 -27.14
C THR A 496 14.95 59.35 -26.71
N GLU A 497 13.64 59.36 -26.49
CA GLU A 497 12.97 60.48 -25.81
C GLU A 497 13.57 60.67 -24.42
N VAL A 498 13.67 61.93 -23.99
CA VAL A 498 14.20 62.30 -22.67
C VAL A 498 13.22 63.27 -22.00
N TYR A 499 13.06 63.09 -20.71
CA TYR A 499 12.22 63.93 -19.86
C TYR A 499 13.09 64.96 -19.17
N VAL A 500 12.65 66.21 -19.17
CA VAL A 500 13.34 67.32 -18.51
C VAL A 500 12.40 67.93 -17.47
N LYS A 501 12.90 68.16 -16.26
CA LYS A 501 12.20 68.91 -15.21
C LYS A 501 12.90 70.25 -14.97
N GLY A 502 12.10 71.31 -14.91
CA GLY A 502 12.57 72.65 -14.57
C GLY A 502 11.41 73.62 -14.42
N VAL A 503 11.74 74.88 -14.16
CA VAL A 503 10.75 75.95 -14.01
C VAL A 503 10.69 76.71 -15.32
N ILE A 504 9.50 76.78 -15.93
CA ILE A 504 9.32 77.58 -17.14
C ILE A 504 9.60 79.05 -16.81
N SER A 505 10.65 79.62 -17.40
CA SER A 505 11.03 81.01 -17.18
C SER A 505 10.28 81.98 -18.09
N GLU A 506 9.90 81.51 -19.29
CA GLU A 506 9.20 82.30 -20.30
C GLU A 506 8.37 81.36 -21.19
N ILE A 507 7.18 81.81 -21.56
CA ILE A 507 6.34 81.13 -22.57
C ILE A 507 6.33 82.05 -23.79
N GLU A 508 6.95 81.60 -24.87
CA GLU A 508 7.09 82.36 -26.10
C GLU A 508 5.80 82.31 -26.94
N GLU A 509 5.19 81.13 -27.02
CA GLU A 509 3.97 80.91 -27.80
C GLU A 509 3.14 79.76 -27.22
N VAL A 510 1.80 79.90 -27.27
CA VAL A 510 0.86 78.80 -26.97
C VAL A 510 -0.11 78.68 -28.13
N SER A 511 -0.11 77.52 -28.81
CA SER A 511 -1.10 77.23 -29.85
C SER A 511 -2.24 76.41 -29.28
N VAL A 512 -3.38 77.07 -29.06
CA VAL A 512 -4.61 76.42 -28.56
C VAL A 512 -5.24 75.49 -29.59
N ASP A 513 -4.93 75.66 -30.88
CA ASP A 513 -5.47 74.84 -31.97
C ASP A 513 -4.77 73.47 -32.08
N HIS A 514 -3.53 73.36 -31.57
CA HIS A 514 -2.71 72.14 -31.61
C HIS A 514 -2.34 71.60 -30.22
N GLY A 515 -2.65 72.33 -29.15
CA GLY A 515 -2.39 71.90 -27.78
C GLY A 515 -0.91 71.87 -27.40
N ASN A 516 -0.05 72.63 -28.07
CA ASN A 516 1.38 72.73 -27.79
C ASN A 516 1.79 74.16 -27.38
N ALA A 517 2.93 74.27 -26.68
CA ALA A 517 3.51 75.54 -26.27
C ALA A 517 5.02 75.55 -26.54
N THR A 518 5.52 76.69 -27.00
CA THR A 518 6.95 77.02 -27.10
C THR A 518 7.33 77.78 -25.84
N TYR A 519 8.28 77.26 -25.08
CA TYR A 519 8.65 77.82 -23.78
C TYR A 519 10.14 77.60 -23.49
N SER A 520 10.69 78.45 -22.65
CA SER A 520 12.02 78.32 -22.07
C SER A 520 11.92 77.70 -20.67
N ILE A 521 12.70 76.65 -20.41
CA ILE A 521 12.89 76.03 -19.08
C ILE A 521 14.24 76.44 -18.50
#